data_AF-A0A967GRI2-F1
#
_entry.id   AF-A0A967GRI2-F1
#
_cell.length_a   1.000
_cell.length_b   1.000
_cell.length_c   1.000
_cell.angle_alpha   90.00
_cell.angle_beta   90.00
_cell.angle_gamma   90.00
#
_symmetry.space_group_name_H-M   'P 1'
#
loop_
_entity.id
_entity.type
_entity.pdbx_description
1 polymer ?
#
loop_
_entity_poly.entity_id
_entity_poly.type
_entity_poly.pdbx_seq_one_letter_code
_entity_poly.pdbx_strand_id
1 'polypeptide(L)'
;MSQEIGQHPNLLVNLRPDNPAPRNEMKPLALCFLLACCLSSLAPAKPNIILCMADDLGWGDTGFNGHPHIQTPHLDAMAKAGVK
;
A
#
# COMPACT_ATOMS: atom_id res chain seq x y z
N MET A 1 -8.94 -41.37 62.21
CA MET A 1 -9.19 -40.79 60.89
C MET A 1 -9.63 -39.35 61.10
N SER A 2 -8.67 -38.43 61.24
CA SER A 2 -8.88 -36.98 61.22
C SER A 2 -7.54 -36.33 60.87
N GLN A 3 -7.38 -35.90 59.63
CA GLN A 3 -6.44 -34.84 59.28
C GLN A 3 -7.29 -33.69 58.74
N GLU A 4 -7.33 -32.57 59.46
CA GLU A 4 -7.80 -31.30 58.91
C GLU A 4 -6.63 -30.32 58.80
N ILE A 5 -6.11 -30.26 57.57
CA ILE A 5 -5.83 -29.07 56.77
C ILE A 5 -5.11 -27.93 57.51
N GLY A 6 -3.78 -27.95 57.37
CA GLY A 6 -2.94 -26.78 57.52
C GLY A 6 -3.14 -25.78 56.38
N GLN A 7 -3.24 -24.50 56.77
CA GLN A 7 -2.79 -23.29 56.06
C GLN A 7 -2.37 -23.45 54.59
N HIS A 8 -3.25 -23.04 53.68
CA HIS A 8 -2.86 -22.55 52.35
C HIS A 8 -3.03 -21.02 52.29
N PRO A 9 -1.98 -20.21 52.54
CA PRO A 9 -2.06 -18.75 52.58
C PRO A 9 -2.18 -18.07 51.19
N ASN A 10 -2.40 -18.82 50.10
CA ASN A 10 -2.26 -18.30 48.74
C ASN A 10 -3.58 -17.94 48.02
N LEU A 11 -4.72 -17.85 48.72
CA LEU A 11 -6.02 -17.57 48.07
C LEU A 11 -6.66 -16.22 48.42
N LEU A 12 -6.07 -15.42 49.31
CA LEU A 12 -6.64 -14.14 49.76
C LEU A 12 -5.89 -12.88 49.24
N VAL A 13 -4.92 -13.03 48.34
CA VAL A 13 -4.15 -11.90 47.76
C VAL A 13 -4.81 -11.29 46.52
N ASN A 14 -6.04 -11.67 46.15
CA ASN A 14 -6.73 -11.12 44.98
C ASN A 14 -7.96 -10.24 45.29
N LEU A 15 -8.20 -9.86 46.54
CA LEU A 15 -9.37 -9.05 46.95
C LEU A 15 -9.02 -7.65 47.46
N ARG A 16 -7.89 -7.08 47.01
CA ARG A 16 -7.55 -5.68 47.22
C ARG A 16 -8.23 -4.80 46.16
N PRO A 17 -9.15 -3.87 46.53
CA PRO A 17 -9.90 -3.03 45.59
C PRO A 17 -9.04 -1.98 44.86
N ASP A 18 -7.77 -1.88 45.23
CA ASP A 18 -6.75 -1.01 44.69
C ASP A 18 -5.87 -1.69 43.62
N ASN A 19 -6.17 -2.91 43.17
CA ASN A 19 -5.49 -3.51 42.03
C ASN A 19 -6.04 -2.91 40.72
N PRO A 20 -5.30 -2.03 40.01
CA PRO A 20 -5.77 -1.51 38.75
C PRO A 20 -5.89 -2.66 37.74
N ALA A 21 -7.04 -2.77 37.08
CA ALA A 21 -7.25 -3.73 36.00
C ALA A 21 -6.09 -3.67 34.99
N PRO A 22 -5.61 -4.80 34.45
CA PRO A 22 -4.48 -4.81 33.52
C PRO A 22 -4.80 -3.90 32.33
N ARG A 23 -4.11 -2.76 32.26
CA ARG A 23 -4.29 -1.82 31.15
C ARG A 23 -3.89 -2.53 29.87
N ASN A 24 -4.80 -2.52 28.91
CA ASN A 24 -4.66 -3.22 27.64
C ASN A 24 -3.67 -2.45 26.73
N GLU A 25 -2.38 -2.57 27.02
CA GLU A 25 -1.24 -1.91 26.33
C GLU A 25 -1.05 -2.42 24.88
N MET A 26 -1.79 -3.44 24.44
CA MET A 26 -1.67 -4.04 23.10
C MET A 26 -2.46 -3.30 22.00
N LYS A 27 -3.41 -2.43 22.36
CA LYS A 27 -4.22 -1.65 21.40
C LYS A 27 -3.41 -0.65 20.57
N PRO A 28 -2.47 0.15 21.11
CA PRO A 28 -1.67 1.07 20.31
C PRO A 28 -0.76 0.32 19.34
N LEU A 29 -0.21 -0.83 19.72
CA LEU A 29 0.65 -1.63 18.84
C LEU A 29 -0.15 -2.23 17.67
N ALA A 30 -1.34 -2.77 17.95
CA ALA A 30 -2.25 -3.26 16.91
C ALA A 30 -2.68 -2.14 15.95
N LEU A 31 -2.94 -0.94 16.47
CA LEU A 31 -3.30 0.23 15.66
C LEU A 31 -2.12 0.70 14.79
N CYS A 32 -0.92 0.79 15.36
CA CYS A 32 0.30 1.12 14.62
C CYS A 32 0.60 0.10 13.53
N PHE A 33 0.40 -1.20 13.82
CA PHE A 33 0.58 -2.26 12.84
C PHE A 33 -0.44 -2.17 11.69
N LEU A 34 -1.71 -1.93 12.01
CA LEU A 34 -2.76 -1.76 11.00
C LEU A 34 -2.49 -0.55 10.10
N LEU A 35 -2.03 0.56 10.69
CA LEU A 35 -1.68 1.77 9.96
C LEU A 35 -0.49 1.53 9.03
N ALA A 36 0.55 0.84 9.51
CA ALA A 36 1.71 0.48 8.71
C ALA A 36 1.35 -0.43 7.52
N CYS A 37 0.45 -1.39 7.71
CA CYS A 37 -0.05 -2.24 6.63
C CYS A 37 -0.79 -1.43 5.54
N CYS A 38 -1.62 -0.46 5.92
CA CYS A 38 -2.32 0.40 4.95
C CYS A 38 -1.37 1.21 4.08
N LEU A 39 -0.26 1.73 4.63
CA LEU A 39 0.72 2.50 3.86
C LEU A 39 1.44 1.65 2.81
N SER A 40 1.67 0.36 3.08
CA SER A 40 2.36 -0.53 2.13
C SER A 40 1.52 -0.88 0.90
N SER A 41 0.19 -0.77 0.97
CA SER A 41 -0.71 -1.05 -0.17
C SER A 41 -0.82 0.12 -1.14
N LEU A 42 -0.24 1.28 -0.83
CA LEU A 42 -0.36 2.50 -1.63
C LEU A 42 0.72 2.62 -2.72
N ALA A 43 1.31 1.49 -3.13
CA ALA A 43 2.27 1.46 -4.21
C ALA A 43 1.54 1.74 -5.54
N PRO A 44 2.01 2.71 -6.36
CA PRO A 44 1.41 2.95 -7.66
C PRO A 44 1.58 1.71 -8.55
N ALA A 45 0.55 1.42 -9.35
CA ALA A 45 0.62 0.34 -10.32
C ALA A 45 1.78 0.55 -11.28
N LYS A 46 2.53 -0.51 -11.58
CA LYS A 46 3.61 -0.44 -12.57
C LYS A 46 2.99 -0.16 -13.94
N PRO A 47 3.43 0.88 -14.67
CA PRO A 47 2.90 1.16 -15.99
C PRO A 47 3.33 0.09 -17.00
N ASN A 48 2.49 -0.13 -18.01
CA ASN A 48 2.88 -0.89 -19.19
C ASN A 48 3.74 0.01 -20.09
N ILE A 49 4.86 -0.51 -20.58
CA ILE A 49 5.75 0.19 -21.51
C ILE A 49 5.62 -0.46 -22.87
N ILE A 50 5.18 0.31 -23.87
CA ILE A 50 5.07 -0.13 -25.26
C ILE A 50 6.09 0.67 -26.07
N LEU A 51 7.10 -0.02 -26.61
CA LEU A 51 8.04 0.57 -27.56
C LEU A 51 7.51 0.34 -28.98
N CYS A 52 7.10 1.41 -29.64
CA CYS A 52 6.69 1.39 -31.04
C CYS A 52 7.78 2.07 -31.88
N MET A 53 8.41 1.31 -32.76
CA MET A 53 9.49 1.78 -33.63
C MET A 53 9.14 1.45 -35.07
N ALA A 54 9.29 2.43 -35.96
CA ALA A 54 9.17 2.24 -37.39
C ALA A 54 10.58 2.24 -38.01
N ASP A 55 10.78 1.35 -38.98
CA ASP A 55 11.99 1.32 -39.78
C ASP A 55 11.96 2.44 -40.83
N ASP A 56 13.10 3.09 -41.06
CA ASP A 56 13.30 4.16 -42.06
C ASP A 56 12.25 5.31 -42.08
N LEU A 57 11.54 5.54 -40.97
CA LEU A 57 10.58 6.66 -40.89
C LEU A 57 11.32 8.00 -40.82
N GLY A 58 11.21 8.80 -41.88
CA GLY A 58 11.80 10.13 -41.95
C GLY A 58 11.11 11.11 -41.02
N TRP A 59 11.85 12.13 -40.56
CA TRP A 59 11.29 13.18 -39.70
C TRP A 59 10.08 13.88 -40.34
N GLY A 60 10.14 14.14 -41.64
CA GLY A 60 9.09 14.85 -42.37
C GLY A 60 7.85 14.01 -42.68
N ASP A 61 7.85 12.71 -42.43
CA ASP A 61 6.83 11.78 -42.97
C ASP A 61 5.52 11.76 -42.16
N THR A 62 5.50 12.41 -41.00
CA THR A 62 4.36 12.41 -40.08
C THR A 62 3.55 13.70 -40.15
N GLY A 63 2.24 13.59 -39.98
CA GLY A 63 1.30 14.72 -39.98
C GLY A 63 1.64 15.75 -38.90
N PHE A 64 2.02 15.32 -37.70
CA PHE A 64 2.47 16.20 -36.62
C PHE A 64 3.79 16.94 -36.92
N ASN A 65 4.55 16.53 -37.94
CA ASN A 65 5.71 17.25 -38.46
C ASN A 65 5.40 18.04 -39.75
N GLY A 66 4.12 18.16 -40.11
CA GLY A 66 3.66 19.06 -41.18
C GLY A 66 3.62 18.42 -42.56
N HIS A 67 3.64 17.09 -42.68
CA HIS A 67 3.56 16.43 -43.98
C HIS A 67 2.24 16.81 -44.72
N PRO A 68 2.26 17.25 -45.99
CA PRO A 68 1.08 17.81 -46.66
C PRO A 68 0.05 16.76 -47.13
N HIS A 69 0.44 15.50 -47.25
CA HIS A 69 -0.40 14.44 -47.86
C HIS A 69 -0.57 13.18 -46.99
N ILE A 70 0.52 12.64 -46.42
CA ILE A 70 0.49 11.50 -45.49
C ILE A 70 -0.32 11.86 -44.23
N GLN A 71 -1.26 10.98 -43.89
CA GLN A 71 -2.11 11.13 -42.72
C GLN A 71 -1.68 10.12 -41.65
N THR A 72 -1.31 10.60 -40.47
CA THR A 72 -0.91 9.77 -39.32
C THR A 72 -1.80 10.02 -38.11
N PRO A 73 -3.14 9.89 -38.23
CA PRO A 73 -4.08 10.41 -37.23
C PRO A 73 -3.85 9.86 -35.80
N HIS A 74 -3.41 8.60 -35.69
CA HIS A 74 -3.08 7.99 -34.39
C HIS A 74 -1.76 8.53 -33.82
N LEU A 75 -0.72 8.69 -34.64
CA LEU A 75 0.54 9.27 -34.18
C LEU A 75 0.37 10.76 -33.84
N ASP A 76 -0.46 11.48 -34.61
CA ASP A 76 -0.76 12.89 -34.39
C ASP A 76 -1.53 13.09 -33.06
N ALA A 77 -2.47 12.21 -32.76
CA ALA A 77 -3.18 12.22 -31.47
C ALA A 77 -2.23 11.92 -30.31
N MET A 78 -1.31 10.95 -30.46
CA MET A 78 -0.30 10.63 -29.45
C MET A 78 0.66 11.80 -29.22
N ALA A 79 1.14 12.47 -30.28
CA ALA A 79 2.02 13.63 -30.18
C ALA A 79 1.34 14.82 -29.47
N LYS A 80 0.02 15.02 -29.70
CA LYS A 80 -0.77 16.06 -29.01
C LYS A 80 -1.02 15.75 -27.53
N ALA A 81 -1.19 14.48 -27.18
CA ALA A 81 -1.46 14.04 -25.81
C ALA A 81 -0.20 13.88 -24.96
N GLY A 82 0.98 13.84 -25.59
CA GLY A 82 2.27 13.59 -24.95
C GLY A 82 3.29 14.71 -25.14
N VAL A 83 4.56 14.31 -25.15
CA VAL A 83 5.70 15.18 -25.44
C VAL A 83 6.22 14.84 -26.83
N LYS A 84 6.57 15.86 -27.62
CA LYS A 84 7.10 15.74 -28.99
C LYS A 84 8.52 16.30 -29.06
#